data_AF-A0A4Q5UEC3-F1
#
_entry.id   AF-A0A4Q5UEC3-F1
#
_cell.length_a   1.000
_cell.length_b   1.000
_cell.length_c   1.000
_cell.angle_alpha   90.00
_cell.angle_beta   90.00
_cell.angle_gamma   90.00
#
_symmetry.space_group_name_H-M   'P 1'
#
loop_
_entity.id
_entity.type
_entity.pdbx_description
1 polymer ?
#
loop_
_entity_poly.entity_id
_entity_poly.type
_entity_poly.pdbx_seq_one_letter_code
_entity_poly.pdbx_strand_id
1 'polypeptide(L)'
;DHEIFLDKTENIELLMKARNEYAYGMQREYFDHANCIGWTREGTDDNAGSGCAVLLSNGDDGFKSMEIGARHKGKTFIDLTGKMAQEVTINEDGWAEFHVAAGSVSVWVEKR
;
A
#
# COMPACT_ATOMS: atom_id res chain seq x y z
N ASP A 1 18.03 -15.23 -35.85
CA ASP A 1 18.26 -14.49 -34.60
C ASP A 1 17.03 -13.66 -34.27
N HIS A 2 16.60 -13.68 -33.00
CA HIS A 2 15.51 -12.85 -32.50
C HIS A 2 16.07 -11.99 -31.36
N GLU A 3 15.95 -10.67 -31.49
CA GLU A 3 16.22 -9.74 -30.39
C GLU A 3 14.93 -9.54 -29.59
N ILE A 4 15.04 -9.68 -28.26
CA ILE A 4 13.95 -9.39 -27.33
C ILE A 4 14.25 -8.05 -26.67
N PHE A 5 13.31 -7.12 -26.80
CA PHE A 5 13.32 -5.84 -26.12
C PHE A 5 12.30 -5.89 -24.99
N LEU A 6 12.73 -5.61 -23.76
CA LEU A 6 11.87 -5.53 -22.58
C LEU A 6 12.07 -4.18 -21.91
N ASP A 7 11.07 -3.32 -22.05
CA ASP A 7 11.08 -2.01 -21.40
C ASP A 7 10.96 -2.15 -19.88
N LYS A 8 11.53 -1.19 -19.16
CA LYS A 8 11.40 -1.13 -17.70
C LYS A 8 9.93 -0.91 -17.34
N THR A 9 9.36 -1.85 -16.59
CA THR A 9 8.06 -1.64 -15.96
C THR A 9 8.15 -0.53 -14.93
N GLU A 10 7.31 0.50 -15.07
CA GLU A 10 7.24 1.60 -14.12
C GLU A 10 6.98 1.11 -12.69
N ASN A 11 7.60 1.76 -11.71
CA ASN A 11 7.47 1.48 -10.27
C ASN A 11 7.89 0.09 -9.79
N ILE A 12 8.41 -0.81 -10.64
CA ILE A 12 8.79 -2.16 -10.22
C ILE A 12 9.84 -2.17 -9.09
N GLU A 13 10.83 -1.28 -9.15
CA GLU A 13 11.86 -1.12 -8.12
C GLU A 13 11.26 -0.64 -6.78
N LEU A 14 10.27 0.27 -6.83
CA LEU A 14 9.55 0.72 -5.65
C LEU A 14 8.72 -0.40 -5.03
N LEU A 15 8.08 -1.23 -5.85
CA LEU A 15 7.34 -2.40 -5.38
C LEU A 15 8.27 -3.48 -4.81
N MET A 16 9.46 -3.67 -5.39
CA MET A 16 10.48 -4.55 -4.82
C MET A 16 10.96 -4.04 -3.46
N LYS A 17 11.20 -2.73 -3.33
CA LYS A 17 11.49 -2.09 -2.04
C LYS A 17 10.34 -2.31 -1.06
N ALA A 18 9.10 -2.12 -1.50
CA ALA A 18 7.93 -2.30 -0.66
C ALA A 18 7.84 -3.72 -0.09
N ARG A 19 8.09 -4.71 -0.95
CA ARG A 19 8.15 -6.12 -0.58
C ARG A 19 9.25 -6.40 0.44
N ASN A 20 10.44 -5.83 0.22
CA ASN A 20 11.61 -6.08 1.06
C ASN A 20 11.54 -5.40 2.43
N GLU A 21 10.88 -4.25 2.54
CA GLU A 21 10.93 -3.45 3.77
C GLU A 21 9.61 -3.49 4.57
N TYR A 22 8.46 -3.61 3.90
CA TYR A 22 7.17 -3.37 4.55
C TYR A 22 6.18 -4.53 4.47
N ALA A 23 6.25 -5.41 3.45
CA ALA A 23 5.24 -6.45 3.22
C ALA A 23 5.39 -7.71 4.10
N TYR A 24 5.32 -7.53 5.41
CA TYR A 24 5.45 -8.59 6.43
C TYR A 24 4.16 -8.74 7.24
N GLY A 25 4.02 -9.86 7.96
CA GLY A 25 2.91 -10.08 8.89
C GLY A 25 1.58 -10.48 8.23
N MET A 26 0.52 -10.47 9.05
CA MET A 26 -0.83 -10.90 8.66
C MET A 26 -1.35 -10.08 7.48
N GLN A 27 -2.04 -10.73 6.54
CA GLN A 27 -2.70 -10.09 5.41
C GLN A 27 -4.21 -10.03 5.63
N ARG A 28 -4.82 -8.88 5.31
CA ARG A 28 -6.28 -8.72 5.23
C ARG A 28 -6.65 -8.21 3.84
N GLU A 29 -7.67 -8.79 3.22
CA GLU A 29 -8.06 -8.52 1.84
C GLU A 29 -9.42 -7.84 1.78
N TYR A 30 -9.54 -6.83 0.91
CA TYR A 30 -10.75 -6.06 0.69
C TYR A 30 -11.10 -6.06 -0.80
N PHE A 31 -11.56 -7.21 -1.28
CA PHE A 31 -11.96 -7.44 -2.68
C PHE A 31 -13.47 -7.31 -2.83
N ASP A 32 -13.99 -6.17 -2.43
CA ASP A 32 -15.43 -5.87 -2.29
C ASP A 32 -15.97 -4.92 -3.38
N HIS A 33 -15.11 -4.45 -4.28
CA HIS A 33 -15.49 -3.55 -5.38
C HIS A 33 -14.80 -3.95 -6.68
N ALA A 34 -15.55 -3.95 -7.79
CA ALA A 34 -15.07 -4.40 -9.10
C ALA A 34 -13.85 -3.62 -9.61
N ASN A 35 -13.75 -2.34 -9.24
CA ASN A 35 -12.73 -1.45 -9.77
C ASN A 35 -11.72 -0.92 -8.75
N CYS A 36 -11.95 -1.11 -7.44
CA CYS A 36 -11.11 -0.52 -6.39
C CYS A 36 -10.93 -1.52 -5.26
N ILE A 37 -9.82 -2.25 -5.29
CA ILE A 37 -9.50 -3.29 -4.31
C ILE A 37 -8.31 -2.86 -3.47
N GLY A 38 -8.16 -3.49 -2.31
CA GLY A 38 -6.98 -3.28 -1.48
C GLY A 38 -6.70 -4.42 -0.52
N TRP A 39 -5.52 -4.39 0.07
CA TRP A 39 -5.12 -5.31 1.12
C TRP A 39 -4.12 -4.64 2.05
N THR A 40 -4.05 -5.11 3.28
CA THR A 40 -3.05 -4.67 4.26
C THR A 40 -2.11 -5.79 4.63
N ARG A 41 -0.91 -5.42 5.03
CA ARG A 41 0.08 -6.26 5.70
C ARG A 41 0.36 -5.62 7.05
N GLU A 42 0.13 -6.36 8.12
CA GLU A 42 0.19 -5.81 9.48
C GLU A 42 1.62 -5.49 9.93
N GLY A 43 2.64 -6.11 9.32
CA GLY A 43 4.02 -6.05 9.82
C GLY A 43 4.28 -7.04 10.95
N THR A 44 5.53 -7.13 11.37
CA THR A 44 5.99 -8.07 12.41
C THR A 44 6.97 -7.39 13.34
N ASP A 45 7.14 -7.92 14.55
CA ASP A 45 8.11 -7.40 15.53
C ASP A 45 9.56 -7.63 15.07
N ASP A 46 9.82 -8.72 14.35
CA ASP A 46 11.13 -9.03 13.77
C ASP A 46 11.58 -8.02 12.71
N ASN A 47 10.64 -7.24 12.15
CA ASN A 47 10.93 -6.24 11.14
C ASN A 47 10.31 -4.90 11.54
N ALA A 48 11.01 -4.18 12.41
CA ALA A 48 10.53 -2.92 12.97
C ALA A 48 10.18 -1.89 11.88
N GLY A 49 9.03 -1.24 12.03
CA GLY A 49 8.51 -0.30 11.03
C GLY A 49 8.06 -0.95 9.73
N SER A 50 7.80 -2.27 9.74
CA SER A 50 7.11 -2.98 8.67
C SER A 50 5.59 -2.90 8.81
N GLY A 51 4.91 -3.15 7.70
CA GLY A 51 3.47 -2.99 7.55
C GLY A 51 3.18 -2.04 6.39
N CYS A 52 2.17 -2.39 5.57
CA CYS A 52 1.74 -1.54 4.48
C CYS A 52 0.26 -1.73 4.16
N ALA A 53 -0.35 -0.71 3.54
CA ALA A 53 -1.66 -0.83 2.91
C ALA A 53 -1.51 -0.58 1.41
N VAL A 54 -2.10 -1.45 0.59
CA VAL A 54 -2.02 -1.36 -0.88
C VAL A 54 -3.42 -1.16 -1.42
N LEU A 55 -3.58 -0.17 -2.30
CA LEU A 55 -4.80 0.02 -3.07
C LEU A 55 -4.48 0.00 -4.56
N LEU A 56 -5.40 -0.57 -5.32
CA LEU A 56 -5.38 -0.59 -6.78
C LEU A 56 -6.75 -0.14 -7.29
N SER A 57 -6.76 0.85 -8.18
CA SER A 57 -7.94 1.19 -8.97
C SER A 57 -7.69 0.97 -10.46
N ASN A 58 -8.59 0.27 -11.14
CA ASN A 58 -8.61 0.19 -12.60
C ASN A 58 -9.68 1.12 -13.23
N GLY A 59 -10.37 1.91 -12.40
CA GLY A 59 -11.36 2.91 -12.81
C GLY A 59 -10.92 4.30 -12.37
N ASP A 60 -11.86 5.04 -11.76
CA ASP A 60 -11.63 6.38 -11.21
C ASP A 60 -10.79 6.37 -9.93
N ASP A 61 -10.55 7.56 -9.35
CA ASP A 61 -9.98 7.69 -8.02
C ASP A 61 -10.79 6.87 -7.01
N GLY A 62 -10.08 6.23 -6.09
CA GLY A 62 -10.66 5.29 -5.14
C GLY A 62 -10.14 5.50 -3.73
N PHE A 63 -10.91 5.01 -2.76
CA PHE A 63 -10.51 4.96 -1.37
C PHE A 63 -11.06 3.70 -0.71
N LYS A 64 -10.44 3.31 0.41
CA LYS A 64 -10.94 2.22 1.24
C LYS A 64 -10.51 2.40 2.68
N SER A 65 -11.46 2.21 3.59
CA SER A 65 -11.16 2.07 5.01
C SER A 65 -10.67 0.64 5.26
N MET A 66 -9.42 0.51 5.70
CA MET A 66 -8.79 -0.80 5.92
C MET A 66 -8.07 -0.85 7.26
N GLU A 67 -8.15 -2.00 7.91
CA GLU A 67 -7.43 -2.31 9.14
C GLU A 67 -6.00 -2.71 8.78
N ILE A 68 -5.02 -2.00 9.33
CA ILE A 68 -3.61 -2.36 9.27
C ILE A 68 -3.10 -2.95 10.59
N GLY A 69 -3.87 -2.80 11.67
CA GLY A 69 -3.63 -3.38 12.99
C GLY A 69 -3.25 -2.33 14.04
N ALA A 70 -3.67 -2.54 15.28
CA ALA A 70 -3.53 -1.58 16.39
C ALA A 70 -2.07 -1.22 16.72
N ARG A 71 -1.08 -2.03 16.29
CA ARG A 71 0.36 -1.71 16.40
C ARG A 71 0.76 -0.44 15.64
N HIS A 72 -0.06 -0.01 14.69
CA HIS A 72 0.17 1.20 13.92
C HIS A 72 -0.60 2.42 14.42
N LYS A 73 -1.38 2.29 15.50
CA LYS A 73 -2.14 3.39 16.11
C LYS A 73 -1.29 4.66 16.26
N GLY A 74 -1.85 5.78 15.80
CA GLY A 74 -1.23 7.10 15.88
C GLY A 74 -0.08 7.34 14.91
N LYS A 75 0.34 6.33 14.14
CA LYS A 75 1.40 6.49 13.13
C LYS A 75 0.84 7.13 11.86
N THR A 76 1.72 7.83 11.16
CA THR A 76 1.42 8.46 9.88
C THR A 76 2.00 7.63 8.74
N PHE A 77 1.22 7.47 7.68
CA PHE A 77 1.53 6.72 6.48
C PHE A 77 1.57 7.64 5.26
N ILE A 78 2.48 7.34 4.33
CA ILE A 78 2.67 8.05 3.06
C ILE A 78 2.64 7.06 1.88
N ASP A 79 2.25 7.53 0.70
CA ASP A 79 2.28 6.73 -0.52
C ASP A 79 3.71 6.64 -1.08
N LEU A 80 4.30 5.45 -0.98
CA LEU A 80 5.64 5.13 -1.49
C LEU A 80 5.76 5.32 -3.01
N THR A 81 4.64 5.24 -3.75
CA THR A 81 4.64 5.46 -5.20
C THR A 81 4.69 6.95 -5.58
N GLY A 82 4.48 7.85 -4.61
CA GLY A 82 4.51 9.29 -4.79
C GLY A 82 3.32 9.87 -5.57
N LYS A 83 2.28 9.08 -5.82
CA LYS A 83 1.09 9.52 -6.57
C LYS A 83 0.07 10.23 -5.70
N MET A 84 0.08 9.93 -4.40
CA MET A 84 -0.70 10.65 -3.39
C MET A 84 0.21 11.53 -2.54
N ALA A 85 -0.09 12.84 -2.51
CA ALA A 85 0.65 13.81 -1.69
C ALA A 85 0.16 13.89 -0.24
N GLN A 86 -1.04 13.37 0.05
CA GLN A 86 -1.61 13.40 1.39
C GLN A 86 -0.99 12.35 2.30
N GLU A 87 -1.01 12.64 3.60
CA GLU A 87 -0.59 11.70 4.66
C GLU A 87 -1.84 11.14 5.35
N VAL A 88 -1.75 9.89 5.80
CA VAL A 88 -2.85 9.18 6.45
C VAL A 88 -2.42 8.78 7.86
N THR A 89 -3.20 9.15 8.88
CA THR A 89 -2.92 8.73 10.27
C THR A 89 -3.80 7.54 10.64
N ILE A 90 -3.18 6.51 11.20
CA ILE A 90 -3.90 5.32 11.68
C ILE A 90 -4.58 5.66 13.01
N ASN A 91 -5.88 5.37 13.08
CA ASN A 91 -6.68 5.65 14.26
C ASN A 91 -6.37 4.68 15.42
N GLU A 92 -7.10 4.87 16.52
CA GLU A 92 -6.93 4.11 17.77
C GLU A 92 -7.19 2.60 17.61
N ASP A 93 -8.03 2.22 16.65
CA ASP A 93 -8.43 0.85 16.39
C ASP A 93 -7.56 0.17 15.33
N GLY A 94 -6.52 0.85 14.81
CA GLY A 94 -5.65 0.30 13.76
C GLY A 94 -6.21 0.42 12.35
N TRP A 95 -7.15 1.35 12.11
CA TRP A 95 -7.78 1.61 10.81
C TRP A 95 -7.39 2.96 10.25
N ALA A 96 -7.43 3.08 8.92
CA ALA A 96 -7.44 4.37 8.25
C ALA A 96 -8.13 4.28 6.89
N GLU A 97 -8.54 5.44 6.37
CA GLU A 97 -8.95 5.58 4.97
C GLU A 97 -7.72 5.84 4.11
N PHE A 98 -7.46 4.91 3.20
CA PHE A 98 -6.36 5.00 2.24
C PHE A 98 -6.92 5.29 0.85
N HIS A 99 -6.16 5.99 0.03
CA HIS A 99 -6.60 6.46 -1.29
C HIS A 99 -5.71 5.93 -2.42
N VAL A 100 -6.22 5.93 -3.64
CA VAL A 100 -5.51 5.59 -4.87
C VAL A 100 -6.04 6.41 -6.04
N ALA A 101 -5.16 6.80 -6.96
CA ALA A 101 -5.54 7.55 -8.14
C ALA A 101 -6.17 6.63 -9.18
N ALA A 102 -6.94 7.20 -10.09
CA ALA A 102 -7.51 6.50 -11.24
C ALA A 102 -6.44 5.70 -12.01
N GLY A 103 -6.77 4.45 -12.39
CA GLY A 103 -5.88 3.59 -13.17
C GLY A 103 -4.50 3.34 -12.53
N SER A 104 -4.41 3.35 -11.20
CA SER A 104 -3.14 3.34 -10.47
C SER A 104 -3.08 2.35 -9.31
N VAL A 105 -1.88 2.21 -8.75
CA VAL A 105 -1.58 1.60 -7.47
C VAL A 105 -0.99 2.65 -6.52
N SER A 106 -1.37 2.59 -5.25
CA SER A 106 -0.72 3.32 -4.15
C SER A 106 -0.33 2.35 -3.05
N VAL A 107 0.89 2.52 -2.51
CA VAL A 107 1.45 1.66 -1.46
C VAL A 107 1.77 2.53 -0.26
N TRP A 108 0.91 2.47 0.74
CA TRP A 108 1.00 3.25 1.96
C TRP A 108 1.93 2.57 2.95
N VAL A 109 2.95 3.30 3.42
CA VAL A 109 3.97 2.82 4.37
C VAL A 109 4.19 3.84 5.47
N GLU A 110 4.63 3.40 6.65
CA GLU A 110 4.94 4.29 7.77
C GLU A 110 5.96 5.38 7.36
N LYS A 111 5.62 6.63 7.63
CA LYS A 111 6.50 7.78 7.44
C LYS A 111 7.62 7.74 8.48
N ARG A 112 8.86 7.69 8.00
CA ARG A 112 10.08 7.68 8.81
C ARG A 112 10.76 9.04 8.81
#